data_AF-A0A9E2C0G6-F1
#
_entry.id   AF-A0A9E2C0G6-F1
#
_cell.length_a   1.000
_cell.length_b   1.000
_cell.length_c   1.000
_cell.angle_alpha   90.00
_cell.angle_beta   90.00
_cell.angle_gamma   90.00
#
_symmetry.space_group_name_H-M   'P 1'
#
loop_
_entity.id
_entity.type
_entity.pdbx_description
1 polymer ?
#
loop_
_entity_poly.entity_id
_entity_poly.type
_entity_poly.pdbx_seq_one_letter_code
_entity_poly.pdbx_strand_id
1 'polypeptide(L)'
;IQQLKRLHPDVIIFIDEPYLSSFGSAFINLTREQVLLYLGEVIDAVHQEGALAGIHCCGNTDWSLVMDTETDIVNFDAYEYFQGMTLYIDNLNNYLNRGGVLAWGIIPTSDKIKDETDKSLRDKFFDRVDDLENRGVPRDLLLNQSLITPSCGMGTMKYSLAEEVLHKLAETSKIVRKKLPARNCKKAG
;
A
#
# COMPACT_ATOMS: atom_id res chain seq x y z
N ILE A 1 -1.80 -2.97 -20.45
CA ILE A 1 -2.22 -4.22 -19.77
C ILE A 1 -2.16 -5.43 -20.69
N GLN A 2 -2.79 -5.39 -21.87
CA GLN A 2 -2.79 -6.49 -22.85
C GLN A 2 -1.41 -7.10 -23.16
N GLN A 3 -0.35 -6.29 -23.23
CA GLN A 3 1.01 -6.78 -23.42
C GLN A 3 1.53 -7.58 -22.21
N LEU A 4 1.28 -7.11 -20.98
CA LEU A 4 1.66 -7.81 -19.75
C LEU A 4 0.88 -9.11 -19.56
N LYS A 5 -0.40 -9.15 -19.97
CA LYS A 5 -1.24 -10.35 -19.92
C LYS A 5 -0.75 -11.50 -20.80
N ARG A 6 0.13 -11.22 -21.78
CA ARG A 6 0.82 -12.27 -22.55
C ARG A 6 1.89 -13.00 -21.72
N LEU A 7 2.37 -12.38 -20.64
CA LEU A 7 3.39 -12.93 -19.75
C LEU A 7 2.79 -13.58 -18.50
N HIS A 8 1.74 -12.97 -17.92
CA HIS A 8 1.05 -13.49 -16.74
C HIS A 8 -0.43 -13.08 -16.74
N PRO A 9 -1.38 -13.98 -16.44
CA PRO A 9 -2.81 -13.65 -16.46
C PRO A 9 -3.21 -12.63 -15.38
N ASP A 10 -2.62 -12.76 -14.19
CA ASP A 10 -2.85 -11.83 -13.08
C ASP A 10 -1.90 -10.64 -13.21
N VAL A 11 -2.46 -9.48 -13.56
CA VAL A 11 -1.72 -8.22 -13.74
C VAL A 11 -2.19 -7.23 -12.70
N ILE A 12 -1.23 -6.54 -12.08
CA ILE A 12 -1.48 -5.39 -11.20
C ILE A 12 -0.85 -4.18 -11.87
N ILE A 13 -1.59 -3.07 -11.97
CA ILE A 13 -1.09 -1.76 -12.43
C ILE A 13 -1.11 -0.80 -11.27
N PHE A 14 0.03 -0.20 -10.95
CA PHE A 14 0.10 0.90 -10.00
C PHE A 14 0.03 2.25 -10.72
N ILE A 15 -0.82 3.13 -10.20
CA ILE A 15 -0.97 4.52 -10.58
C ILE A 15 -0.19 5.35 -9.56
N ASP A 16 0.93 5.93 -10.00
CA ASP A 16 1.81 6.72 -9.14
C ASP A 16 1.31 8.17 -9.05
N GLU A 17 0.86 8.57 -7.85
CA GLU A 17 0.26 9.87 -7.60
C GLU A 17 0.96 10.64 -6.45
N PRO A 18 2.26 10.97 -6.61
CA PRO A 18 3.00 11.67 -5.57
C PRO A 18 2.45 13.06 -5.26
N TYR A 19 1.75 13.70 -6.22
CA TYR A 19 1.17 15.03 -6.05
C TYR A 19 -0.07 15.07 -5.14
N LEU A 20 -0.71 13.91 -4.86
CA LEU A 20 -1.77 13.84 -3.86
C LEU A 20 -1.29 14.25 -2.47
N SER A 21 0.01 14.18 -2.20
CA SER A 21 0.58 14.71 -0.95
C SER A 21 0.41 16.22 -0.77
N SER A 22 0.12 16.94 -1.87
CA SER A 22 -0.15 18.37 -1.88
C SER A 22 -1.65 18.71 -1.97
N PHE A 23 -2.52 17.70 -1.96
CA PHE A 23 -3.98 17.91 -1.98
C PHE A 23 -4.43 18.68 -0.73
N GLY A 24 -5.31 19.67 -0.92
CA GLY A 24 -5.74 20.59 0.13
C GLY A 24 -4.74 21.71 0.47
N SER A 25 -3.59 21.78 -0.20
CA SER A 25 -2.68 22.92 -0.10
C SER A 25 -3.14 24.11 -0.93
N ALA A 26 -2.68 25.32 -0.58
CA ALA A 26 -2.96 26.54 -1.36
C ALA A 26 -2.42 26.51 -2.80
N PHE A 27 -1.58 25.52 -3.14
CA PHE A 27 -0.96 25.39 -4.46
C PHE A 27 -1.75 24.50 -5.42
N ILE A 28 -2.72 23.72 -4.92
CA ILE A 28 -3.52 22.78 -5.72
C ILE A 28 -4.98 23.20 -5.69
N ASN A 29 -5.49 23.65 -6.84
CA ASN A 29 -6.91 23.98 -7.04
C ASN A 29 -7.66 22.80 -7.67
N LEU A 30 -7.67 21.65 -6.99
CA LEU A 30 -8.49 20.49 -7.37
C LEU A 30 -9.50 20.21 -6.27
N THR A 31 -10.76 19.97 -6.65
CA THR A 31 -11.78 19.50 -5.71
C THR A 31 -11.67 18.00 -5.50
N ARG A 32 -12.28 17.51 -4.41
CA ARG A 32 -12.34 16.07 -4.11
C ARG A 32 -12.96 15.29 -5.27
N GLU A 33 -14.05 15.82 -5.83
CA GLU A 33 -14.82 15.20 -6.91
C GLU A 33 -14.00 15.09 -8.18
N GLN A 34 -13.18 16.10 -8.50
CA GLN A 34 -12.29 16.04 -9.66
C GLN A 34 -11.24 14.95 -9.50
N VAL A 35 -10.65 14.82 -8.31
CA VAL A 35 -9.65 13.76 -8.06
C VAL A 35 -10.29 12.37 -8.15
N LEU A 36 -11.46 12.18 -7.54
CA LEU A 36 -12.20 10.90 -7.65
C LEU A 36 -12.54 10.56 -9.10
N LEU A 37 -12.99 11.54 -9.89
CA LEU A 37 -13.30 11.35 -11.31
C LEU A 37 -12.05 10.93 -12.10
N TYR A 38 -10.95 11.67 -11.97
CA TYR A 38 -9.74 11.42 -12.76
C TYR A 38 -9.07 10.10 -12.40
N LEU A 39 -8.99 9.76 -11.11
CA LEU A 39 -8.47 8.45 -10.69
C LEU A 39 -9.43 7.33 -11.11
N GLY A 40 -10.74 7.56 -10.99
CA GLY A 40 -11.77 6.61 -11.39
C GLY A 40 -11.67 6.21 -12.86
N GLU A 41 -11.51 7.17 -13.78
CA GLU A 41 -11.35 6.87 -15.22
C GLU A 41 -10.17 5.93 -15.51
N VAL A 42 -9.05 6.10 -14.81
CA VAL A 42 -7.86 5.25 -14.98
C VAL A 42 -8.08 3.89 -14.34
N ILE A 43 -8.66 3.84 -13.14
CA ILE A 43 -8.99 2.59 -12.43
C ILE A 43 -9.95 1.74 -13.27
N ASP A 44 -11.02 2.35 -13.78
CA ASP A 44 -12.02 1.69 -14.63
C ASP A 44 -11.37 1.09 -15.89
N ALA A 45 -10.46 1.82 -16.52
CA ALA A 45 -9.71 1.32 -17.68
C ALA A 45 -8.83 0.11 -17.33
N VAL A 46 -8.23 0.08 -16.12
CA VAL A 46 -7.45 -1.07 -15.62
C VAL A 46 -8.37 -2.28 -15.37
N HIS A 47 -9.51 -2.06 -14.73
CA HIS A 47 -10.50 -3.09 -14.41
C HIS A 47 -11.18 -3.67 -15.66
N GLN A 48 -11.48 -2.86 -16.67
CA GLN A 48 -12.04 -3.31 -17.96
C GLN A 48 -11.13 -4.31 -18.67
N GLU A 49 -9.82 -4.16 -18.48
CA GLU A 49 -8.82 -5.10 -18.98
C GLU A 49 -8.64 -6.31 -18.06
N GLY A 50 -9.40 -6.42 -16.97
CA GLY A 50 -9.38 -7.51 -15.98
C GLY A 50 -8.07 -7.57 -15.18
N ALA A 51 -7.45 -6.43 -14.89
CA ALA A 51 -6.28 -6.29 -14.03
C ALA A 51 -6.68 -5.58 -12.72
N LEU A 52 -5.85 -5.70 -11.68
CA LEU A 52 -6.04 -4.95 -10.43
C LEU A 52 -5.37 -3.58 -10.53
N ALA A 53 -6.02 -2.55 -9.99
CA ALA A 53 -5.53 -1.18 -9.91
C ALA A 53 -5.04 -0.89 -8.49
N GLY A 54 -3.76 -0.53 -8.38
CA GLY A 54 -3.19 0.01 -7.15
C GLY A 54 -2.90 1.51 -7.27
N ILE A 55 -3.00 2.25 -6.17
CA ILE A 55 -2.53 3.63 -6.08
C ILE A 55 -1.32 3.68 -5.16
N HIS A 56 -0.28 4.40 -5.60
CA HIS A 56 0.89 4.67 -4.79
C HIS A 56 1.07 6.17 -4.53
N CYS A 57 1.33 6.53 -3.27
CA CYS A 57 1.78 7.87 -2.89
C CYS A 57 2.91 7.76 -1.85
N CYS A 58 4.07 8.35 -2.14
CA CYS A 58 5.23 8.31 -1.24
C CYS A 58 5.08 9.26 -0.02
N GLY A 59 4.11 10.18 -0.03
CA GLY A 59 3.91 11.17 1.03
C GLY A 59 2.63 10.95 1.82
N ASN A 60 2.40 11.80 2.83
CA ASN A 60 1.10 11.85 3.48
C ASN A 60 0.08 12.55 2.58
N THR A 61 -1.12 11.99 2.47
CA THR A 61 -2.26 12.58 1.74
C THR A 61 -3.55 12.38 2.54
N ASP A 62 -4.67 12.90 2.03
CA ASP A 62 -5.99 12.54 2.50
C ASP A 62 -6.31 11.10 2.06
N TRP A 63 -5.96 10.11 2.89
CA TRP A 63 -6.18 8.70 2.56
C TRP A 63 -7.66 8.34 2.41
N SER A 64 -8.59 9.12 2.98
CA SER A 64 -10.02 8.92 2.72
C SER A 64 -10.34 9.07 1.24
N LEU A 65 -9.71 10.03 0.55
CA LEU A 65 -9.92 10.28 -0.88
C LEU A 65 -9.52 9.06 -1.70
N VAL A 66 -8.35 8.51 -1.43
CA VAL A 66 -7.82 7.33 -2.12
C VAL A 66 -8.69 6.11 -1.82
N MET A 67 -9.04 5.90 -0.55
CA MET A 67 -9.89 4.78 -0.11
C MET A 67 -11.36 4.91 -0.51
N ASP A 68 -11.81 6.07 -0.98
CA ASP A 68 -13.15 6.26 -1.54
C ASP A 68 -13.18 6.02 -3.07
N THR A 69 -12.03 5.81 -3.71
CA THR A 69 -11.97 5.31 -5.10
C THR A 69 -12.22 3.79 -5.15
N GLU A 70 -12.41 3.24 -6.35
CA GLU A 70 -12.52 1.79 -6.55
C GLU A 70 -11.16 1.06 -6.63
N THR A 71 -10.05 1.67 -6.16
CA THR A 71 -8.73 1.02 -6.18
C THR A 71 -8.70 -0.28 -5.37
N ASP A 72 -8.05 -1.32 -5.90
CA ASP A 72 -7.89 -2.61 -5.22
C ASP A 72 -6.77 -2.58 -4.17
N ILE A 73 -5.73 -1.76 -4.39
CA ILE A 73 -4.52 -1.75 -3.56
C ILE A 73 -4.10 -0.32 -3.22
N VAL A 74 -4.01 0.02 -1.93
CA VAL A 74 -3.41 1.28 -1.47
C VAL A 74 -1.98 1.04 -1.01
N ASN A 75 -0.99 1.54 -1.75
CA ASN A 75 0.41 1.57 -1.34
C ASN A 75 0.77 2.90 -0.72
N PHE A 76 0.91 2.90 0.60
CA PHE A 76 1.27 4.06 1.40
C PHE A 76 2.62 3.87 2.07
N ASP A 77 3.32 4.96 2.36
CA ASP A 77 4.55 4.92 3.16
C ASP A 77 4.20 4.72 4.63
N ALA A 78 4.09 3.45 5.02
CA ALA A 78 3.92 3.07 6.40
C ALA A 78 5.15 3.43 7.23
N TYR A 79 6.36 3.48 6.67
CA TYR A 79 7.57 3.74 7.42
C TYR A 79 7.59 5.15 8.02
N GLU A 80 7.41 6.19 7.20
CA GLU A 80 7.46 7.59 7.64
C GLU A 80 6.08 8.19 7.97
N TYR A 81 5.05 7.83 7.20
CA TYR A 81 3.77 8.57 7.17
C TYR A 81 2.56 7.76 7.69
N PHE A 82 2.79 6.67 8.43
CA PHE A 82 1.72 5.80 8.94
C PHE A 82 0.60 6.55 9.69
N GLN A 83 0.94 7.59 10.47
CA GLN A 83 -0.05 8.32 11.26
C GLN A 83 -1.18 8.91 10.42
N GLY A 84 -0.93 9.26 9.15
CA GLY A 84 -1.96 9.74 8.24
C GLY A 84 -3.09 8.74 8.02
N MET A 85 -2.78 7.44 7.98
CA MET A 85 -3.77 6.38 7.81
C MET A 85 -4.68 6.27 9.05
N THR A 86 -4.16 6.54 10.25
CA THR A 86 -4.91 6.42 11.50
C THR A 86 -6.01 7.47 11.67
N LEU A 87 -6.04 8.51 10.82
CA LEU A 87 -7.05 9.57 10.83
C LEU A 87 -8.38 9.14 10.17
N TYR A 88 -8.38 8.02 9.44
CA TYR A 88 -9.48 7.63 8.55
C TYR A 88 -9.98 6.21 8.83
N ILE A 89 -10.19 5.86 10.11
CA ILE A 89 -10.54 4.51 10.54
C ILE A 89 -11.83 3.99 9.87
N ASP A 90 -12.86 4.82 9.73
CA ASP A 90 -14.12 4.42 9.10
C ASP A 90 -13.92 4.15 7.59
N ASN A 91 -13.22 5.02 6.87
CA ASN A 91 -12.89 4.79 5.47
C ASN A 91 -12.03 3.55 5.29
N LEU A 92 -11.06 3.32 6.18
CA LEU A 92 -10.21 2.13 6.15
C LEU A 92 -11.01 0.85 6.41
N ASN A 93 -11.93 0.87 7.37
CA ASN A 93 -12.83 -0.26 7.59
C ASN A 93 -13.70 -0.53 6.36
N ASN A 94 -14.28 0.51 5.74
CA ASN A 94 -15.07 0.36 4.51
C ASN A 94 -14.23 -0.19 3.35
N TYR A 95 -12.99 0.30 3.21
CA TYR A 95 -12.01 -0.15 2.22
C TYR A 95 -11.66 -1.63 2.38
N LEU A 96 -11.30 -2.05 3.58
CA LEU A 96 -10.95 -3.44 3.85
C LEU A 96 -12.17 -4.37 3.73
N ASN A 97 -13.35 -3.94 4.18
CA ASN A 97 -14.57 -4.76 4.10
C ASN A 97 -15.04 -5.03 2.66
N ARG A 98 -14.74 -4.13 1.71
CA ARG A 98 -14.99 -4.39 0.29
C ARG A 98 -13.87 -5.16 -0.42
N GLY A 99 -12.86 -5.63 0.33
CA GLY A 99 -11.78 -6.47 -0.19
C GLY A 99 -10.49 -5.71 -0.57
N GLY A 100 -10.39 -4.41 -0.27
CA GLY A 100 -9.20 -3.62 -0.55
C GLY A 100 -7.95 -4.11 0.18
N VAL A 101 -6.77 -3.94 -0.42
CA VAL A 101 -5.50 -4.46 0.09
C VAL A 101 -4.56 -3.31 0.45
N LEU A 102 -3.95 -3.39 1.63
CA LEU A 102 -2.91 -2.45 2.04
C LEU A 102 -1.53 -2.95 1.60
N ALA A 103 -0.83 -2.17 0.79
CA ALA A 103 0.59 -2.34 0.53
C ALA A 103 1.38 -1.46 1.52
N TRP A 104 1.92 -2.11 2.53
CA TRP A 104 2.68 -1.49 3.62
C TRP A 104 4.09 -1.17 3.14
N GLY A 105 4.31 0.07 2.74
CA GLY A 105 5.61 0.64 2.45
C GLY A 105 6.43 0.76 3.72
N ILE A 106 6.88 -0.36 4.26
CA ILE A 106 7.51 -0.48 5.59
C ILE A 106 9.03 -0.58 5.49
N ILE A 107 9.57 -0.87 4.31
CA ILE A 107 11.01 -0.98 4.08
C ILE A 107 11.52 0.38 3.55
N PRO A 108 12.28 1.15 4.34
CA PRO A 108 12.66 2.51 3.96
C PRO A 108 13.58 2.50 2.74
N THR A 109 13.28 3.35 1.76
CA THR A 109 14.09 3.54 0.55
C THR A 109 15.01 4.75 0.68
N SER A 110 15.76 4.79 1.78
CA SER A 110 16.76 5.82 2.09
C SER A 110 17.91 5.21 2.89
N ASP A 111 18.92 6.01 3.26
CA ASP A 111 20.03 5.54 4.10
C ASP A 111 19.58 4.97 5.46
N LYS A 112 18.36 5.30 5.91
CA LYS A 112 17.73 4.73 7.12
C LYS A 112 17.67 3.20 7.12
N ILE A 113 17.70 2.57 5.94
CA ILE A 113 17.71 1.09 5.82
C ILE A 113 18.91 0.44 6.52
N LYS A 114 20.02 1.16 6.68
CA LYS A 114 21.24 0.68 7.35
C LYS A 114 21.06 0.56 8.86
N ASP A 115 20.16 1.36 9.42
CA ASP A 115 19.85 1.36 10.85
C ASP A 115 18.79 0.29 11.19
N GLU A 116 18.21 -0.36 10.17
CA GLU A 116 17.12 -1.30 10.31
C GLU A 116 17.58 -2.75 10.10
N THR A 117 16.90 -3.67 10.78
CA THR A 117 17.04 -5.13 10.60
C THR A 117 15.72 -5.71 10.13
N ASP A 118 15.73 -6.91 9.56
CA ASP A 118 14.50 -7.65 9.22
C ASP A 118 13.57 -7.82 10.42
N LYS A 119 14.13 -7.97 11.62
CA LYS A 119 13.39 -8.07 12.88
C LYS A 119 12.75 -6.73 13.27
N SER A 120 13.50 -5.63 13.25
CA SER A 120 12.97 -4.31 13.62
C SER A 120 11.90 -3.84 12.64
N LEU A 121 12.06 -4.10 11.35
CA LEU A 121 11.05 -3.79 10.32
C LEU A 121 9.78 -4.63 10.50
N ARG A 122 9.93 -5.90 10.87
CA ARG A 122 8.81 -6.78 11.21
C ARG A 122 8.10 -6.34 12.49
N ASP A 123 8.83 -5.93 13.53
CA ASP A 123 8.24 -5.43 14.77
C ASP A 123 7.46 -4.13 14.49
N LYS A 124 8.08 -3.19 13.75
CA LYS A 124 7.43 -1.99 13.20
C LYS A 124 6.13 -2.27 12.43
N PHE A 125 6.07 -3.33 11.62
CA PHE A 125 4.85 -3.71 10.94
C PHE A 125 3.76 -4.13 11.94
N PHE A 126 4.08 -5.01 12.89
CA PHE A 126 3.10 -5.48 13.87
C PHE A 126 2.66 -4.36 14.83
N ASP A 127 3.56 -3.47 15.26
CA ASP A 127 3.20 -2.32 16.10
C ASP A 127 2.14 -1.43 15.42
N ARG A 128 2.24 -1.25 14.10
CA ARG A 128 1.27 -0.50 13.30
C ARG A 128 -0.06 -1.24 13.14
N VAL A 129 0.00 -2.56 12.93
CA VAL A 129 -1.22 -3.41 12.90
C VAL A 129 -1.93 -3.33 14.25
N ASP A 130 -1.19 -3.42 15.35
CA ASP A 130 -1.72 -3.32 16.71
C ASP A 130 -2.34 -1.92 16.97
N ASP A 131 -1.73 -0.83 16.49
CA ASP A 131 -2.30 0.52 16.59
C ASP A 131 -3.65 0.63 15.85
N LEU A 132 -3.73 0.14 14.60
CA LEU A 132 -4.99 0.15 13.86
C LEU A 132 -6.06 -0.78 14.48
N GLU A 133 -5.65 -1.94 15.01
CA GLU A 133 -6.54 -2.85 15.73
C GLU A 133 -7.14 -2.20 16.97
N ASN A 134 -6.30 -1.54 17.79
CA ASN A 134 -6.74 -0.83 18.99
C ASN A 134 -7.70 0.32 18.68
N ARG A 135 -7.68 0.84 17.44
CA ARG A 135 -8.59 1.87 16.94
C ARG A 135 -9.86 1.32 16.32
N GLY A 136 -10.00 -0.01 16.23
CA GLY A 136 -11.21 -0.68 15.76
C GLY A 136 -11.16 -1.23 14.34
N VAL A 137 -9.96 -1.38 13.74
CA VAL A 137 -9.81 -2.06 12.45
C VAL A 137 -9.58 -3.56 12.67
N PRO A 138 -10.37 -4.48 12.07
CA PRO A 138 -10.20 -5.91 12.30
C PRO A 138 -8.80 -6.42 11.93
N ARG A 139 -8.08 -6.98 12.90
CA ARG A 139 -6.73 -7.54 12.71
C ARG A 139 -6.66 -8.56 11.58
N ASP A 140 -7.67 -9.42 11.46
CA ASP A 140 -7.71 -10.43 10.42
C ASP A 140 -7.74 -9.82 9.01
N LEU A 141 -8.43 -8.69 8.82
CA LEU A 141 -8.42 -7.97 7.54
C LEU A 141 -7.04 -7.33 7.31
N LEU A 142 -6.50 -6.64 8.32
CA LEU A 142 -5.16 -6.04 8.25
C LEU A 142 -4.10 -7.07 7.86
N LEU A 143 -4.15 -8.28 8.41
CA LEU A 143 -3.15 -9.31 8.15
C LEU A 143 -3.39 -10.07 6.84
N ASN A 144 -4.64 -10.37 6.47
CA ASN A 144 -4.94 -11.15 5.26
C ASN A 144 -4.91 -10.32 3.98
N GLN A 145 -5.23 -9.02 4.06
CA GLN A 145 -5.27 -8.08 2.95
C GLN A 145 -4.02 -7.17 2.98
N SER A 146 -2.84 -7.79 3.06
CA SER A 146 -1.56 -7.11 3.17
C SER A 146 -0.54 -7.52 2.13
N LEU A 147 0.17 -6.53 1.60
CA LEU A 147 1.46 -6.67 0.91
C LEU A 147 2.53 -5.93 1.70
N ILE A 148 3.75 -6.47 1.74
CA ILE A 148 4.91 -5.76 2.29
C ILE A 148 5.67 -5.18 1.10
N THR A 149 5.93 -3.87 1.11
CA THR A 149 6.58 -3.16 0.01
C THR A 149 7.69 -2.22 0.52
N PRO A 150 8.60 -1.77 -0.35
CA PRO A 150 9.40 -0.58 -0.09
C PRO A 150 8.53 0.66 0.08
N SER A 151 9.00 1.65 0.84
CA SER A 151 8.27 2.90 1.08
C SER A 151 8.00 3.72 -0.19
N CYS A 152 8.91 3.70 -1.16
CA CYS A 152 8.81 4.43 -2.43
C CYS A 152 9.73 3.76 -3.48
N GLY A 153 9.93 4.38 -4.64
CA GLY A 153 10.88 3.91 -5.65
C GLY A 153 12.35 4.02 -5.21
N MET A 154 13.21 3.14 -5.77
CA MET A 154 14.65 3.12 -5.48
C MET A 154 15.51 3.74 -6.60
N GLY A 155 14.90 4.45 -7.56
CA GLY A 155 15.56 4.90 -8.79
C GLY A 155 16.74 5.85 -8.59
N THR A 156 16.81 6.55 -7.45
CA THR A 156 17.90 7.48 -7.10
C THR A 156 18.93 6.88 -6.16
N MET A 157 18.76 5.62 -5.73
CA MET A 157 19.62 4.97 -4.76
C MET A 157 20.87 4.37 -5.41
N LYS A 158 21.94 4.22 -4.63
CA LYS A 158 23.09 3.40 -5.03
C LYS A 158 22.66 1.94 -5.12
N TYR A 159 23.20 1.22 -6.10
CA TYR A 159 22.89 -0.19 -6.34
C TYR A 159 22.99 -1.06 -5.07
N SER A 160 24.09 -0.93 -4.32
CA SER A 160 24.30 -1.70 -3.08
C SER A 160 23.22 -1.45 -2.02
N LEU A 161 22.67 -0.22 -1.97
CA LEU A 161 21.61 0.13 -1.04
C LEU A 161 20.26 -0.43 -1.50
N ALA A 162 20.01 -0.43 -2.81
CA ALA A 162 18.82 -1.08 -3.38
C ALA A 162 18.83 -2.60 -3.16
N GLU A 163 19.99 -3.25 -3.29
CA GLU A 163 20.15 -4.67 -2.91
C GLU A 163 19.82 -4.90 -1.43
N GLU A 164 20.31 -4.03 -0.54
CA GLU A 164 20.02 -4.13 0.90
C GLU A 164 18.52 -3.98 1.19
N VAL A 165 17.83 -3.02 0.55
CA VAL A 165 16.37 -2.87 0.63
C VAL A 165 15.66 -4.14 0.20
N LEU A 166 16.01 -4.70 -0.97
CA LEU A 166 15.36 -5.90 -1.51
C LEU A 166 15.60 -7.13 -0.64
N HIS A 167 16.82 -7.28 -0.10
CA HIS A 167 17.14 -8.36 0.84
C HIS A 167 16.30 -8.24 2.12
N LYS A 168 16.26 -7.06 2.75
CA LYS A 168 15.46 -6.85 3.97
C LYS A 168 13.97 -6.97 3.71
N LEU A 169 13.48 -6.56 2.54
CA LEU A 169 12.10 -6.78 2.11
C LEU A 169 11.75 -8.27 2.11
N ALA A 170 12.58 -9.09 1.45
CA ALA A 170 12.35 -10.53 1.33
C ALA A 170 12.32 -11.22 2.70
N GLU A 171 13.31 -10.93 3.57
CA GLU A 171 13.38 -11.54 4.90
C GLU A 171 12.28 -11.02 5.85
N THR A 172 11.98 -9.72 5.85
CA THR A 172 10.86 -9.16 6.63
C THR A 172 9.54 -9.83 6.23
N SER A 173 9.27 -9.91 4.93
CA SER A 173 8.06 -10.54 4.39
C SER A 173 7.93 -12.02 4.79
N LYS A 174 9.05 -12.76 4.80
CA LYS A 174 9.11 -14.16 5.24
C LYS A 174 8.84 -14.32 6.73
N ILE A 175 9.35 -13.42 7.58
CA ILE A 175 9.11 -13.48 9.02
C ILE A 175 7.65 -13.10 9.35
N VAL A 176 7.11 -12.08 8.69
CA VAL A 176 5.69 -11.69 8.84
C VAL A 176 4.79 -12.87 8.48
N ARG A 177 5.00 -13.53 7.33
CA ARG A 177 4.21 -14.70 6.91
C ARG A 177 4.20 -15.84 7.92
N LYS A 178 5.30 -16.10 8.63
CA LYS A 178 5.37 -17.15 9.66
C LYS A 178 4.50 -16.88 10.89
N LYS A 179 4.14 -15.61 11.11
CA LYS A 179 3.27 -15.18 12.21
C LYS A 179 1.81 -15.00 11.78
N LEU A 180 1.50 -15.14 10.50
CA LEU A 180 0.11 -15.09 10.03
C LEU A 180 -0.63 -16.36 10.46
N PRO A 181 -1.92 -16.26 10.82
CA PRO A 181 -2.75 -17.44 11.02
C PRO A 181 -2.76 -18.29 9.74
N ALA A 182 -2.88 -19.61 9.89
CA ALA A 182 -2.94 -20.53 8.75
C ALA A 182 -4.11 -20.11 7.84
N ARG A 183 -3.80 -19.79 6.57
CA ARG A 183 -4.82 -19.41 5.60
C ARG A 183 -5.80 -20.58 5.41
N ASN A 184 -7.04 -20.41 5.84
CA ASN A 184 -8.15 -21.22 5.35
C ASN A 184 -8.40 -20.81 3.90
N CYS A 185 -7.62 -21.37 2.97
CA CYS A 185 -7.94 -21.31 1.54
C CYS A 185 -9.24 -22.08 1.31
N LYS A 186 -10.38 -21.42 1.52
CA LYS A 186 -11.60 -21.81 0.82
C LYS A 186 -11.31 -21.54 -0.65
N LYS A 187 -11.13 -22.61 -1.42
CA LYS A 187 -11.10 -22.55 -2.88
C LYS A 187 -12.33 -21.74 -3.30
N ALA A 188 -12.13 -20.58 -3.93
CA ALA A 188 -13.18 -19.94 -4.69
C ALA A 188 -13.61 -20.96 -5.75
N GLY A 189 -14.87 -21.39 -5.66
CA GLY A 189 -15.50 -22.28 -6.63
C GLY A 189 -16.14 -21.49 -7.76
#